data_AF-A0A1S1TH65-F1
#
_entry.id   AF-A0A1S1TH65-F1
#
_cell.length_a   1.000
_cell.length_b   1.000
_cell.length_c   1.000
_cell.angle_alpha   90.00
_cell.angle_beta   90.00
_cell.angle_gamma   90.00
#
_symmetry.space_group_name_H-M   'P 1'
#
loop_
_entity.id
_entity.type
_entity.pdbx_description
1 polymer ?
#
loop_
_entity_poly.entity_id
_entity_poly.type
_entity_poly.pdbx_seq_one_letter_code
_entity_poly.pdbx_strand_id
1 'polypeptide(L)'
;MAKKRDDDDLRRLKAEFPDVHDALLAGRIPSPRKALVLAGLKPERSRLEKLKKSWAKATDGERDAFLAWLGATGALPESAAGSRPEGSRPEEAPIASGRYLLPAAIREIRATMARRKITPEDVMNEMGFASDGRALARALNWNASLRLAVIAALERWLRENAGGAV
;
A
#
# COMPACT_ATOMS: atom_id res chain seq x y z
N MET A 1 0.46 -3.28 -22.74
CA MET A 1 0.81 -1.85 -22.86
C MET A 1 2.28 -1.53 -22.54
N ALA A 2 2.94 -2.18 -21.57
CA ALA A 2 4.33 -1.89 -21.20
C ALA A 2 5.36 -2.10 -22.34
N LYS A 3 5.26 -3.20 -23.09
CA LYS A 3 6.19 -3.53 -24.19
C LYS A 3 6.18 -2.48 -25.31
N LYS A 4 4.99 -2.04 -25.72
CA LYS A 4 4.80 -0.96 -26.72
C LYS A 4 5.45 0.36 -26.28
N ARG A 5 5.33 0.72 -24.99
CA ARG A 5 5.94 1.94 -24.44
C ARG A 5 7.46 1.87 -24.46
N ASP A 6 8.03 0.73 -24.09
CA ASP A 6 9.48 0.53 -24.15
C ASP A 6 10.01 0.59 -25.59
N ASP A 7 9.26 0.07 -26.58
CA ASP A 7 9.62 0.18 -28.00
C ASP A 7 9.59 1.63 -28.50
N ASP A 8 8.58 2.41 -28.12
CA ASP A 8 8.48 3.83 -28.49
C ASP A 8 9.61 4.66 -27.87
N ASP A 9 9.99 4.37 -26.62
CA ASP A 9 11.11 5.04 -25.95
C ASP A 9 12.46 4.72 -26.64
N LEU A 10 12.64 3.50 -27.15
CA LEU A 10 13.84 3.12 -27.92
C LEU A 10 13.90 3.80 -29.29
N ARG A 11 12.76 3.96 -29.96
CA ARG A 11 12.68 4.75 -31.19
C ARG A 11 13.06 6.20 -30.95
N ARG A 12 12.56 6.79 -29.86
CA ARG A 12 12.93 8.15 -29.45
C ARG A 12 14.40 8.26 -29.08
N LEU A 13 14.96 7.29 -28.37
CA LEU A 13 16.40 7.25 -28.07
C LEU A 13 17.24 7.28 -29.34
N LYS A 14 16.85 6.50 -30.37
CA LYS A 14 17.55 6.49 -31.67
C LYS A 14 17.42 7.81 -32.43
N ALA A 15 16.25 8.45 -32.38
CA ALA A 15 15.97 9.67 -33.15
C ALA A 15 16.52 10.95 -32.50
N GLU A 16 16.38 11.08 -31.18
CA GLU A 16 16.69 12.30 -30.43
C GLU A 16 18.09 12.26 -29.78
N PHE A 17 18.65 11.07 -29.53
CA PHE A 17 19.94 10.89 -28.82
C PHE A 17 20.83 9.83 -29.50
N PRO A 18 21.24 10.02 -30.77
CA PRO A 18 21.98 9.03 -31.53
C PRO A 18 23.29 8.61 -30.86
N ASP A 19 24.03 9.53 -30.23
CA ASP A 19 25.29 9.20 -29.53
C ASP A 19 25.09 8.22 -28.36
N VAL A 20 24.00 8.39 -27.61
CA VAL A 20 23.65 7.50 -26.48
C VAL A 20 23.16 6.15 -26.99
N HIS A 21 22.41 6.15 -28.11
CA HIS A 21 22.00 4.92 -28.79
C HIS A 21 23.19 4.13 -29.34
N ASP A 22 24.18 4.80 -29.94
CA ASP A 22 25.37 4.16 -30.48
C ASP A 22 26.28 3.63 -29.36
N ALA A 23 26.39 4.34 -28.24
CA ALA A 23 27.06 3.85 -27.04
C ALA A 23 26.38 2.62 -26.41
N LEU A 24 25.04 2.50 -26.54
CA LEU A 24 24.30 1.29 -26.16
C LEU A 24 24.61 0.13 -27.10
N LEU A 25 24.62 0.35 -28.42
CA LEU A 25 24.96 -0.70 -29.41
C LEU A 25 26.41 -1.17 -29.30
N ALA A 26 27.33 -0.24 -29.02
CA ALA A 26 28.74 -0.55 -28.78
C ALA A 26 29.00 -1.25 -27.43
N GLY A 27 27.96 -1.52 -26.63
CA GLY A 27 28.08 -2.18 -25.33
C GLY A 27 28.67 -1.32 -24.21
N ARG A 28 28.98 -0.03 -24.47
CA ARG A 28 29.49 0.90 -23.45
C ARG A 28 28.43 1.24 -22.41
N ILE A 29 27.15 1.24 -22.81
CA ILE A 29 26.02 1.34 -21.89
C ILE A 29 25.43 -0.07 -21.69
N PRO A 30 25.41 -0.60 -20.46
CA PRO A 30 25.13 -2.01 -20.20
C PRO A 30 23.66 -2.41 -20.34
N SER A 31 22.73 -1.45 -20.47
CA SER A 31 21.32 -1.79 -20.65
C SER A 31 20.54 -0.67 -21.35
N PRO A 32 19.48 -1.02 -22.12
CA PRO A 32 18.63 -0.04 -22.77
C PRO A 32 17.97 0.93 -21.78
N ARG A 33 17.60 0.45 -20.58
CA ARG A 33 17.04 1.34 -19.55
C ARG A 33 18.05 2.37 -19.05
N LYS A 34 19.33 2.02 -18.93
CA LYS A 34 20.38 2.97 -18.51
C LYS A 34 20.62 4.03 -19.60
N ALA A 35 20.55 3.64 -20.87
CA ALA A 35 20.60 4.59 -21.99
C ALA A 35 19.43 5.57 -21.95
N LEU A 36 18.21 5.09 -21.70
CA LEU A 36 17.01 5.95 -21.56
C LEU A 36 17.10 6.91 -20.38
N VAL A 37 17.74 6.52 -19.28
CA VAL A 37 17.96 7.41 -18.13
C VAL A 37 19.03 8.46 -18.45
N LEU A 38 20.12 8.08 -19.10
CA LEU A 38 21.18 9.00 -19.54
C LEU A 38 20.65 10.03 -20.54
N ALA A 39 19.74 9.61 -21.43
CA ALA A 39 19.05 10.49 -22.38
C ALA A 39 17.92 11.33 -21.73
N GLY A 40 17.66 11.22 -20.42
CA GLY A 40 16.57 11.93 -19.75
C GLY A 40 15.16 11.49 -20.13
N LEU A 41 15.02 10.48 -21.00
CA LEU A 41 13.73 9.94 -21.47
C LEU A 41 12.99 9.16 -20.36
N LYS A 42 13.72 8.66 -19.36
CA LYS A 42 13.12 8.03 -18.17
C LYS A 42 13.80 8.49 -16.89
N PRO A 43 13.04 8.70 -15.80
CA PRO A 43 13.65 8.97 -14.50
C PRO A 43 14.38 7.73 -13.98
N GLU A 44 15.46 7.97 -13.23
CA GLU A 44 16.10 6.93 -12.45
C GLU A 44 15.13 6.41 -11.38
N ARG A 45 15.09 5.09 -11.20
CA ARG A 45 14.22 4.51 -10.17
C ARG A 45 14.75 4.85 -8.79
N SER A 46 13.89 5.38 -7.95
CA SER A 46 14.23 5.63 -6.55
C SER A 46 14.51 4.31 -5.82
N ARG A 47 15.24 4.36 -4.70
CA ARG A 47 15.47 3.19 -3.85
C ARG A 47 14.15 2.57 -3.36
N LEU A 48 13.16 3.40 -3.07
CA LEU A 48 11.82 2.95 -2.67
C LEU A 48 11.12 2.15 -3.77
N GLU A 49 11.17 2.61 -5.03
CA GLU A 49 10.58 1.87 -6.14
C GLU A 49 11.28 0.53 -6.38
N LYS A 50 12.61 0.48 -6.19
CA LYS A 50 13.36 -0.77 -6.26
C LYS A 50 12.91 -1.72 -5.15
N LEU A 51 12.77 -1.25 -3.92
CA LEU A 51 12.29 -2.06 -2.80
C LEU A 51 10.88 -2.59 -3.03
N LYS A 52 9.93 -1.74 -3.47
CA LYS A 52 8.56 -2.14 -3.82
C LYS A 52 8.55 -3.23 -4.90
N LYS A 53 9.38 -3.09 -5.93
CA LYS A 53 9.48 -4.08 -7.00
C LYS A 53 10.09 -5.41 -6.52
N SER A 54 11.13 -5.35 -5.69
CA SER A 54 11.73 -6.55 -5.10
C SER A 54 10.73 -7.26 -4.19
N TRP A 55 10.00 -6.53 -3.35
CA TRP A 55 8.95 -7.06 -2.49
C TRP A 55 7.84 -7.78 -3.26
N ALA A 56 7.37 -7.16 -4.35
CA ALA A 56 6.35 -7.78 -5.21
C ALA A 56 6.83 -9.08 -5.87
N LYS A 57 8.14 -9.22 -6.10
CA LYS A 57 8.76 -10.41 -6.71
C LYS A 57 9.20 -11.48 -5.70
N ALA A 58 9.36 -11.10 -4.43
CA ALA A 58 9.78 -12.02 -3.38
C ALA A 58 8.72 -13.11 -3.18
N THR A 59 9.20 -14.33 -2.91
CA THR A 59 8.40 -15.46 -2.43
C THR A 59 7.90 -15.19 -1.01
N ASP A 60 6.93 -15.98 -0.55
CA ASP A 60 6.37 -15.80 0.79
C ASP A 60 7.44 -16.02 1.88
N GLY A 61 8.32 -17.02 1.72
CA GLY A 61 9.45 -17.23 2.65
C GLY A 61 10.46 -16.08 2.68
N GLU A 62 10.76 -15.46 1.54
CA GLU A 62 11.64 -14.27 1.49
C GLU A 62 10.98 -13.05 2.15
N ARG A 63 9.66 -12.89 2.02
CA ARG A 63 8.92 -11.82 2.70
C ARG A 63 8.90 -12.03 4.21
N ASP A 64 8.67 -13.26 4.67
CA ASP A 64 8.65 -13.59 6.09
C ASP A 64 10.03 -13.37 6.73
N ALA A 65 11.10 -13.82 6.07
CA ALA A 65 12.46 -13.58 6.51
C ALA A 65 12.78 -12.07 6.61
N PHE A 66 12.32 -11.27 5.64
CA PHE A 66 12.51 -9.82 5.65
C PHE A 66 11.72 -9.15 6.79
N LEU A 67 10.48 -9.57 7.06
CA LEU A 67 9.69 -9.05 8.19
C LEU A 67 10.31 -9.42 9.54
N ALA A 68 10.80 -10.65 9.68
CA ALA A 68 11.52 -11.08 10.88
C ALA A 68 12.79 -10.24 11.12
N TRP A 69 13.56 -9.98 10.06
CA TRP A 69 14.73 -9.10 10.12
C TRP A 69 14.36 -7.66 10.53
N LEU A 70 13.28 -7.09 9.98
CA LEU A 70 12.80 -5.76 10.37
C LEU A 70 12.40 -5.70 11.85
N GLY A 71 11.78 -6.77 12.37
CA GLY A 71 11.44 -6.90 13.79
C GLY A 71 12.68 -6.95 14.68
N ALA A 72 13.68 -7.74 14.31
CA ALA A 72 14.94 -7.84 15.03
C ALA A 72 15.74 -6.53 15.03
N THR A 73 15.59 -5.71 13.97
CA THR A 73 16.31 -4.43 13.82
C THR A 73 15.56 -3.26 14.48
N GLY A 74 14.37 -3.49 15.05
CA GLY A 74 13.55 -2.42 15.62
C GLY A 74 13.00 -1.44 14.58
N ALA A 75 13.02 -1.83 13.30
CA ALA A 75 12.52 -1.03 12.17
C ALA A 75 11.00 -1.20 11.96
N LEU A 76 10.41 -2.22 12.58
CA LEU A 76 8.97 -2.30 12.76
C LEU A 76 8.57 -1.41 13.95
N PRO A 77 7.48 -0.62 13.84
CA PRO A 77 6.92 0.04 15.01
C PRO A 77 6.62 -1.02 16.07
N GLU A 78 6.82 -0.63 17.34
CA GLU A 78 6.76 -1.45 18.57
C GLU A 78 5.35 -2.00 18.89
N SER A 79 4.70 -2.57 17.89
CA SER A 79 3.44 -3.30 17.98
C SER A 79 3.58 -4.62 17.22
N ALA A 80 4.64 -5.36 17.53
CA ALA A 80 4.79 -6.76 17.15
C ALA A 80 5.36 -7.65 18.26
N ALA A 81 5.83 -7.08 19.37
CA ALA A 81 6.22 -7.83 20.56
C ALA A 81 5.27 -7.47 21.70
N GLY A 82 4.58 -8.47 22.24
CA GLY A 82 3.70 -8.30 23.38
C GLY A 82 4.45 -7.70 24.56
N SER A 83 4.00 -6.53 25.01
CA SER A 83 4.13 -6.01 26.37
C SER A 83 3.06 -4.94 26.49
N ARG A 84 1.88 -5.37 26.95
CA ARG A 84 0.81 -4.47 27.35
C ARG A 84 1.22 -3.85 28.68
N PRO A 85 1.44 -2.54 28.81
CA PRO A 85 1.31 -1.92 30.12
C PRO A 85 -0.17 -1.92 30.45
N GLU A 86 -0.56 -2.67 31.48
CA GLU A 86 -1.86 -2.51 32.09
C GLU A 86 -2.04 -1.04 32.49
N GLY A 87 -3.07 -0.38 31.96
CA GLY A 87 -3.52 0.91 32.49
C GLY A 87 -3.47 2.11 31.54
N SER A 88 -2.89 2.02 30.35
CA SER A 88 -2.96 3.13 29.38
C SER A 88 -3.95 2.82 28.26
N ARG A 89 -5.15 3.38 28.35
CA ARG A 89 -6.14 3.41 27.26
C ARG A 89 -5.44 4.01 26.03
N PRO A 90 -5.32 3.29 24.90
CA PRO A 90 -4.59 3.84 23.76
C PRO A 90 -5.35 5.05 23.26
N GLU A 91 -4.72 6.23 23.33
CA GLU A 91 -5.16 7.34 22.50
C GLU A 91 -5.17 6.88 21.05
N GLU A 92 -6.28 7.19 20.39
CA GLU A 92 -6.82 6.50 19.23
C GLU A 92 -5.82 6.44 18.07
N ALA A 93 -5.33 5.24 17.78
CA ALA A 93 -4.54 5.01 16.58
C ALA A 93 -5.38 5.42 15.36
N PRO A 94 -4.87 6.28 14.47
CA PRO A 94 -5.63 6.77 13.32
C PRO A 94 -6.04 5.58 12.44
N ILE A 95 -7.30 5.52 12.01
CA ILE A 95 -7.80 4.36 11.25
C ILE A 95 -7.42 4.40 9.76
N ALA A 96 -6.93 5.56 9.28
CA ALA A 96 -6.64 5.80 7.88
C ALA A 96 -5.38 6.65 7.67
N SER A 97 -4.69 6.40 6.55
CA SER A 97 -3.69 7.29 5.98
C SER A 97 -4.32 8.04 4.81
N GLY A 98 -4.72 9.29 5.06
CA GLY A 98 -5.48 10.09 4.09
C GLY A 98 -6.84 9.48 3.78
N ARG A 99 -7.00 8.91 2.58
CA ARG A 99 -8.27 8.32 2.10
C ARG A 99 -8.30 6.79 2.17
N TYR A 100 -7.24 6.16 2.66
CA TYR A 100 -7.09 4.71 2.65
C TYR A 100 -7.07 4.18 4.08
N LEU A 101 -7.83 3.11 4.33
CA LEU A 101 -7.84 2.46 5.64
C LEU A 101 -6.49 1.81 5.90
N LEU A 102 -6.00 1.94 7.14
CA LEU A 102 -4.81 1.23 7.57
C LEU A 102 -5.12 -0.27 7.72
N PRO A 103 -4.13 -1.16 7.51
CA PRO A 103 -4.33 -2.60 7.70
C PRO A 103 -4.87 -2.99 9.09
N ALA A 104 -4.44 -2.28 10.14
CA ALA A 104 -4.94 -2.48 11.50
C ALA A 104 -6.46 -2.18 11.60
N ALA A 105 -6.90 -1.05 11.05
CA ALA A 105 -8.32 -0.69 11.02
C ALA A 105 -9.16 -1.67 10.20
N ILE A 106 -8.66 -2.15 9.06
CA ILE A 106 -9.36 -3.17 8.27
C ILE A 106 -9.60 -4.43 9.10
N ARG A 107 -8.61 -4.87 9.88
CA ARG A 107 -8.72 -6.04 10.75
C ARG A 107 -9.76 -5.84 11.85
N GLU A 108 -9.79 -4.67 12.48
CA GLU A 108 -10.77 -4.34 13.52
C GLU A 108 -12.20 -4.22 12.99
N ILE A 109 -12.37 -3.58 11.83
CA ILE A 109 -13.68 -3.49 11.15
C ILE A 109 -14.18 -4.90 10.84
N ARG A 110 -13.34 -5.76 10.26
CA ARG A 110 -13.70 -7.16 9.96
C ARG A 110 -14.03 -7.96 11.21
N ALA A 111 -13.27 -7.80 12.30
CA ALA A 111 -13.55 -8.48 13.57
C ALA A 111 -14.89 -8.06 14.16
N THR A 112 -15.20 -6.76 14.13
CA THR A 112 -16.48 -6.22 14.62
C THR A 112 -17.64 -6.67 13.75
N MET A 113 -17.48 -6.64 12.42
CA MET A 113 -18.47 -7.18 11.48
C MET A 113 -18.74 -8.68 11.71
N ALA A 114 -17.70 -9.49 11.89
CA ALA A 114 -17.84 -10.93 12.14
C ALA A 114 -18.54 -11.21 13.48
N ARG A 115 -18.19 -10.48 14.54
CA ARG A 115 -18.82 -10.60 15.87
C ARG A 115 -20.32 -10.27 15.81
N ARG A 116 -20.69 -9.21 15.09
CA ARG A 116 -22.08 -8.76 14.97
C ARG A 116 -22.84 -9.43 13.83
N LYS A 117 -22.18 -10.24 12.99
CA LYS A 117 -22.72 -10.85 11.77
C LYS A 117 -23.37 -9.84 10.80
N ILE A 118 -22.73 -8.69 10.65
CA ILE A 118 -23.20 -7.59 9.79
C ILE A 118 -22.32 -7.45 8.54
N THR A 119 -22.91 -6.99 7.45
CA THR A 119 -22.24 -6.81 6.16
C THR A 119 -21.65 -5.39 6.02
N PRO A 120 -20.76 -5.13 5.03
CA PRO A 120 -20.30 -3.77 4.77
C PRO A 120 -21.46 -2.81 4.45
N GLU A 121 -22.53 -3.30 3.84
CA GLU A 121 -23.72 -2.49 3.53
C GLU A 121 -24.45 -2.10 4.81
N ASP A 122 -24.60 -3.02 5.76
CA ASP A 122 -25.21 -2.75 7.07
C ASP A 122 -24.40 -1.73 7.87
N VAL A 123 -23.07 -1.86 7.89
CA VAL A 123 -22.19 -0.88 8.54
C VAL A 123 -22.39 0.51 7.94
N MET A 124 -22.45 0.60 6.61
CA MET A 124 -22.68 1.88 5.94
C MET A 124 -24.09 2.42 6.19
N ASN A 125 -25.11 1.55 6.30
CA ASN A 125 -26.47 1.94 6.66
C ASN A 125 -26.54 2.50 8.09
N GLU A 126 -25.90 1.84 9.07
CA GLU A 126 -25.84 2.29 10.47
C GLU A 126 -25.22 3.69 10.59
N MET A 127 -24.23 3.99 9.73
CA MET A 127 -23.56 5.30 9.70
C MET A 127 -24.27 6.35 8.83
N GLY A 128 -25.40 6.01 8.16
CA GLY A 128 -26.14 6.92 7.30
C GLY A 128 -25.60 7.10 5.88
N PHE A 129 -24.76 6.17 5.41
CA PHE A 129 -24.12 6.17 4.08
C PHE A 129 -24.58 4.99 3.20
N ALA A 130 -25.89 4.72 3.14
CA ALA A 130 -26.47 3.56 2.47
C ALA A 130 -25.97 3.30 1.02
N SER A 131 -25.69 4.37 0.25
CA SER A 131 -25.20 4.25 -1.13
C SER A 131 -23.74 3.79 -1.25
N ASP A 132 -22.97 3.85 -0.17
CA ASP A 132 -21.51 3.65 -0.17
C ASP A 132 -21.10 2.25 0.33
N GLY A 133 -22.03 1.30 0.49
CA GLY A 133 -21.73 -0.09 0.88
C GLY A 133 -20.71 -0.79 -0.01
N ARG A 134 -20.82 -0.59 -1.35
CA ARG A 134 -19.83 -1.10 -2.31
C ARG A 134 -18.46 -0.43 -2.16
N ALA A 135 -18.41 0.83 -1.73
CA ALA A 135 -17.16 1.54 -1.52
C ALA A 135 -16.41 0.98 -0.30
N LEU A 136 -17.13 0.70 0.80
CA LEU A 136 -16.54 0.03 1.97
C LEU A 136 -16.06 -1.38 1.63
N ALA A 137 -16.87 -2.17 0.92
CA ALA A 137 -16.46 -3.51 0.47
C ALA A 137 -15.17 -3.48 -0.36
N ARG A 138 -15.05 -2.50 -1.28
CA ARG A 138 -13.83 -2.30 -2.08
C ARG A 138 -12.65 -1.84 -1.23
N ALA A 139 -12.86 -0.98 -0.24
CA ALA A 139 -11.80 -0.54 0.67
C ALA A 139 -11.24 -1.70 1.49
N LEU A 140 -12.11 -2.58 1.99
CA LEU A 140 -11.73 -3.75 2.77
C LEU A 140 -10.99 -4.81 1.94
N ASN A 141 -11.39 -5.03 0.67
CA ASN A 141 -10.84 -6.11 -0.16
C ASN A 141 -9.67 -5.69 -1.06
N TRP A 142 -9.68 -4.45 -1.55
CA TRP A 142 -8.73 -3.97 -2.57
C TRP A 142 -8.04 -2.66 -2.21
N ASN A 143 -8.09 -2.24 -0.93
CA ASN A 143 -7.48 -0.99 -0.46
C ASN A 143 -7.90 0.24 -1.30
N ALA A 144 -9.19 0.31 -1.62
CA ALA A 144 -9.77 1.44 -2.34
C ALA A 144 -9.92 2.67 -1.44
N SER A 145 -9.90 3.85 -2.07
CA SER A 145 -10.09 5.12 -1.37
C SER A 145 -11.53 5.30 -0.89
N LEU A 146 -11.71 5.77 0.34
CA LEU A 146 -12.99 6.20 0.90
C LEU A 146 -13.11 7.72 0.91
N ARG A 147 -14.34 8.22 1.10
CA ARG A 147 -14.59 9.64 1.37
C ARG A 147 -14.18 9.96 2.81
N LEU A 148 -13.67 11.17 3.05
CA LEU A 148 -13.23 11.58 4.39
C LEU A 148 -14.37 11.54 5.42
N ALA A 149 -15.60 11.90 5.01
CA ALA A 149 -16.78 11.80 5.85
C ALA A 149 -17.08 10.36 6.30
N VAL A 150 -16.85 9.38 5.42
CA VAL A 150 -17.04 7.95 5.73
C VAL A 150 -15.95 7.47 6.69
N ILE A 151 -14.70 7.92 6.52
CA ILE A 151 -13.61 7.60 7.46
C ILE A 151 -13.92 8.15 8.86
N ALA A 152 -14.32 9.42 8.96
CA ALA A 152 -14.69 10.03 10.24
C ALA A 152 -15.92 9.36 10.90
N ALA A 153 -16.85 8.84 10.10
CA ALA A 153 -17.97 8.04 10.60
C ALA A 153 -17.51 6.65 11.06
N LEU A 154 -16.63 5.99 10.31
CA LEU A 154 -16.02 4.71 10.68
C LEU A 154 -15.23 4.79 11.98
N GLU A 155 -14.52 5.90 12.23
CA GLU A 155 -13.82 6.13 13.50
C GLU A 155 -14.81 6.15 14.67
N ARG A 156 -15.91 6.90 14.54
CA ARG A 156 -16.96 6.95 15.56
C ARG A 156 -17.63 5.59 15.76
N TRP A 157 -18.00 4.95 14.66
CA TRP A 157 -18.61 3.62 14.68
C TRP A 157 -17.70 2.59 15.33
N LEU A 158 -16.39 2.59 15.02
CA LEU A 158 -15.43 1.73 15.68
C LEU A 158 -15.34 2.05 17.18
N ARG A 159 -15.34 3.30 17.62
CA ARG A 159 -15.35 3.62 19.05
C ARG A 159 -16.58 3.12 19.79
N GLU A 160 -17.75 3.23 19.16
CA GLU A 160 -19.02 2.76 19.72
C GLU A 160 -19.10 1.22 19.77
N ASN A 161 -18.37 0.53 18.90
CA ASN A 161 -18.45 -0.93 18.75
C ASN A 161 -17.16 -1.67 19.18
N ALA A 162 -16.07 -0.95 19.46
CA ALA A 162 -14.80 -1.47 19.98
C ALA A 162 -14.87 -1.53 21.51
N GLY A 163 -15.64 -2.49 22.03
CA GLY A 163 -15.83 -2.63 23.47
C GLY A 163 -16.44 -3.94 23.96
N GLY A 164 -16.63 -4.95 23.10
CA GLY A 164 -17.21 -6.24 23.49
C GLY A 164 -16.19 -7.31 23.85
N ALA A 165 -15.21 -6.99 24.70
CA ALA A 165 -14.35 -7.98 25.35
C ALA A 165 -14.37 -7.70 26.86
N VAL A 166 -15.45 -8.14 27.51
CA VAL A 166 -15.48 -8.44 28.94
C VAL A 166 -15.29 -9.95 29.07
#